data_AF-A0A4R3L906-F1
#
_entry.id   AF-A0A4R3L906-F1
#
_cell.length_a   1.000
_cell.length_b   1.000
_cell.length_c   1.000
_cell.angle_alpha   90.00
_cell.angle_beta   90.00
_cell.angle_gamma   90.00
#
_symmetry.space_group_name_H-M   'P 1'
#
loop_
_entity.id
_entity.type
_entity.pdbx_description
1 polymer ?
#
loop_
_entity_poly.entity_id
_entity_poly.type
_entity_poly.pdbx_seq_one_letter_code
_entity_poly.pdbx_strand_id
1 'polypeptide(L)' 'MVKSLLASTLLTLAVATVAVFPASTHAAPRINIVTECVPFQPYPGTTHQMCTQYIYDDNGVLVNTMVYYIDESGMWYLLP' A
#
# COMPACT_ATOMS: atom_id res chain seq x y z
N MET A 1 28.79 -0.28 -44.79
CA MET A 1 28.17 0.75 -43.93
C MET A 1 26.68 0.48 -43.84
N VAL A 2 26.19 -0.05 -42.72
CA VAL A 2 24.83 0.17 -42.19
C VAL A 2 24.94 0.12 -40.67
N LYS A 3 24.49 1.18 -40.01
CA LYS A 3 24.45 1.40 -38.57
C LYS A 3 22.98 1.47 -38.18
N SER A 4 22.51 0.60 -37.28
CA SER A 4 21.26 0.79 -36.52
C SER A 4 21.24 -0.28 -35.42
N LEU A 5 21.52 0.09 -34.18
CA LEU A 5 20.52 0.38 -33.13
C LEU A 5 19.63 -0.83 -32.85
N LEU A 6 19.74 -1.38 -31.64
CA LEU A 6 18.62 -1.56 -30.71
C LEU A 6 19.17 -2.09 -29.38
N ALA A 7 19.31 -1.17 -28.43
CA ALA A 7 19.27 -1.48 -27.01
C ALA A 7 17.87 -2.00 -26.67
N SER A 8 17.79 -2.90 -25.69
CA SER A 8 16.68 -3.14 -24.76
C SER A 8 16.45 -4.64 -24.58
N THR A 9 16.69 -5.16 -23.39
CA THR A 9 15.60 -5.60 -22.49
C THR A 9 16.19 -6.11 -21.18
N LEU A 10 15.88 -5.39 -20.09
CA LEU A 10 16.01 -5.85 -18.72
C LEU A 10 15.04 -7.01 -18.51
N LEU A 11 15.55 -8.16 -18.08
CA LEU A 11 14.73 -9.31 -17.67
C LEU A 11 14.77 -9.41 -16.13
N THR A 12 13.84 -8.75 -15.45
CA THR A 12 13.61 -8.96 -14.01
C THR A 12 12.52 -10.01 -13.82
N LEU A 13 12.93 -11.18 -13.34
CA LEU A 13 12.05 -12.30 -13.05
C LEU A 13 11.44 -12.12 -11.65
N ALA A 14 10.18 -11.68 -11.57
CA ALA A 14 9.44 -11.67 -10.31
C ALA A 14 8.76 -13.04 -10.11
N VAL A 15 9.23 -13.82 -9.14
CA VAL A 15 8.62 -15.10 -8.74
C VAL A 15 7.51 -14.79 -7.72
N ALA A 16 6.26 -15.02 -8.08
CA ALA A 16 5.13 -14.99 -7.16
C ALA A 16 4.80 -16.41 -6.70
N THR A 17 5.07 -16.74 -5.43
CA THR A 17 4.61 -17.97 -4.80
C THR A 17 3.19 -17.78 -4.28
N VAL A 18 2.21 -18.51 -4.82
CA VAL A 18 0.83 -18.52 -4.32
C VAL A 18 0.67 -19.72 -3.38
N ALA A 19 0.53 -19.46 -2.08
CA ALA A 19 0.09 -20.45 -1.10
C ALA A 19 -1.45 -20.48 -1.08
N VAL A 20 -2.06 -21.61 -1.44
CA VAL A 20 -3.51 -21.80 -1.41
C VAL A 20 -3.89 -22.45 -0.09
N PHE A 21 -4.65 -21.73 0.74
CA PHE A 21 -5.25 -22.26 1.96
C PHE A 21 -6.76 -22.49 1.76
N PRO A 22 -7.37 -23.55 2.34
CA PRO A 22 -8.79 -23.83 2.18
C PRO A 22 -9.65 -22.79 2.91
N ALA A 23 -10.63 -22.22 2.20
CA ALA A 23 -11.54 -21.19 2.72
C ALA A 23 -12.76 -21.81 3.42
N SER A 24 -12.96 -21.49 4.69
CA SER A 24 -14.22 -21.67 5.40
C SER A 24 -15.18 -20.54 5.01
N THR A 25 -16.31 -20.88 4.38
CA THR A 25 -17.28 -19.91 3.84
C THR A 25 -18.23 -19.41 4.93
N HIS A 26 -17.79 -18.41 5.69
CA HIS A 26 -18.68 -17.36 6.18
C HIS A 26 -18.29 -16.09 5.40
N ALA A 27 -19.22 -15.49 4.65
CA ALA A 27 -18.94 -14.20 4.04
C ALA A 27 -18.81 -13.18 5.16
N ALA A 28 -17.58 -12.88 5.56
CA ALA A 28 -17.30 -11.74 6.41
C ALA A 28 -17.89 -10.48 5.73
N PRO A 29 -18.47 -9.54 6.50
CA PRO A 29 -18.91 -8.26 5.93
C PRO A 29 -17.77 -7.67 5.10
N ARG A 30 -18.08 -7.18 3.89
CA ARG A 30 -17.06 -6.64 3.00
C ARG A 30 -16.70 -5.25 3.49
N ILE A 31 -15.72 -5.21 4.38
CA ILE A 31 -15.10 -3.97 4.81
C ILE A 31 -14.25 -3.47 3.65
N ASN A 32 -14.69 -2.39 3.00
CA ASN A 32 -13.91 -1.72 1.96
C ASN A 32 -12.98 -0.73 2.65
N ILE A 33 -11.67 -0.97 2.56
CA ILE A 33 -10.65 -0.11 3.17
C ILE A 33 -9.88 0.57 2.05
N VAL A 34 -9.95 1.90 2.00
CA VAL A 34 -9.15 2.74 1.11
C VAL A 34 -8.09 3.43 1.96
N THR A 35 -6.84 3.38 1.53
CA THR A 35 -5.73 4.03 2.23
C THR A 35 -5.03 5.00 1.28
N GLU A 36 -4.87 6.24 1.74
CA GLU A 36 -4.15 7.29 1.03
C GLU A 36 -2.98 7.74 1.88
N CYS A 37 -1.76 7.71 1.34
CA CYS A 37 -0.55 8.09 2.06
C CYS A 37 0.14 9.26 1.36
N VAL A 38 0.58 10.24 2.15
CA VAL A 38 1.37 11.38 1.68
C VAL A 38 2.71 11.45 2.42
N PRO A 39 3.83 11.60 1.71
CA PRO A 39 5.13 11.76 2.35
C PRO A 39 5.24 13.15 2.99
N PHE A 40 5.90 13.21 4.15
CA PHE A 40 6.25 14.45 4.83
C PHE A 40 7.58 14.29 5.57
N GLN A 41 8.15 15.42 5.96
CA GLN A 41 9.48 15.47 6.57
C GLN A 41 9.40 16.11 7.96
N PRO A 42 9.35 15.32 9.04
CA PRO A 42 9.26 15.86 10.41
C PRO A 42 10.56 16.54 10.85
N TYR A 43 11.71 16.03 10.39
CA TYR A 43 13.04 16.57 10.67
C TYR A 43 13.92 16.60 9.42
N PRO A 44 14.94 17.48 9.33
CA PRO A 44 15.91 17.46 8.23
C PRO A 44 16.50 16.08 7.99
N GLY A 45 16.36 15.56 6.76
CA GLY A 45 16.91 14.27 6.35
C GLY A 45 16.05 13.04 6.70
N THR A 46 14.82 13.23 7.20
CA THR A 46 13.88 12.13 7.49
C THR A 46 12.67 12.18 6.57
N THR A 47 12.17 11.04 6.10
CA THR A 47 10.93 10.95 5.31
C THR A 47 9.94 9.99 5.97
N HIS A 48 8.84 10.54 6.47
CA HIS A 48 7.75 9.76 7.03
C HIS A 48 6.55 9.82 6.08
N GLN A 49 5.57 8.95 6.28
CA GLN A 49 4.30 8.98 5.56
C GLN A 49 3.15 9.21 6.54
N MET A 50 2.27 10.15 6.24
CA MET A 50 0.97 10.26 6.89
C MET A 50 -0.03 9.51 6.03
N CYS A 51 -0.72 8.54 6.61
CA CYS A 51 -1.71 7.74 5.93
C CYS A 51 -3.09 7.94 6.53
N THR A 52 -4.06 8.23 5.68
CA THR A 52 -5.49 8.28 6.02
C THR A 52 -6.14 7.01 5.51
N GLN A 53 -6.78 6.28 6.42
CA GLN A 53 -7.57 5.10 6.10
C GLN A 53 -9.06 5.44 6.20
N TYR A 54 -9.78 5.16 5.12
CA TYR A 54 -11.22 5.28 5.02
C TYR A 54 -11.84 3.89 5.03
N ILE A 55 -12.75 3.65 5.97
CA ILE A 55 -13.43 2.37 6.13
C ILE A 55 -14.88 2.57 5.72
N TYR A 56 -15.34 1.82 4.73
CA TYR A 56 -16.70 1.86 4.22
C TYR A 56 -17.44 0.55 4.54
N ASP A 57 -18.73 0.66 4.78
CA ASP A 57 -19.62 -0.50 4.87
C ASP A 57 -19.94 -1.11 3.49
N ASP A 58 -20.77 -2.15 3.48
CA ASP A 58 -21.20 -2.85 2.27
C ASP A 58 -22.01 -1.95 1.31
N ASN A 59 -22.57 -0.84 1.81
CA ASN A 59 -23.34 0.13 1.02
C ASN A 59 -22.47 1.28 0.49
N GLY A 60 -21.17 1.28 0.78
CA GLY A 60 -20.25 2.37 0.43
C GLY A 60 -20.38 3.60 1.32
N VAL A 61 -21.02 3.49 2.49
CA VAL A 61 -21.09 4.56 3.49
C VAL A 61 -19.79 4.57 4.28
N LEU A 62 -19.15 5.73 4.38
CA LEU A 62 -17.98 5.91 5.23
C LEU A 62 -18.38 5.75 6.70
N VAL A 63 -17.85 4.73 7.37
CA VAL A 63 -18.16 4.42 8.78
C VAL A 63 -17.05 4.82 9.73
N ASN A 64 -15.80 4.91 9.25
CA ASN A 64 -14.68 5.33 10.08
C ASN A 64 -13.55 5.92 9.23
N THR A 65 -12.80 6.84 9.83
CA THR A 65 -11.58 7.42 9.28
C THR A 65 -10.49 7.35 10.33
N MET A 66 -9.32 6.83 9.95
CA MET A 66 -8.17 6.71 10.85
C MET A 66 -6.98 7.41 10.21
N VAL A 67 -6.20 8.14 11.02
CA VAL A 67 -4.93 8.72 10.59
C VAL A 67 -3.83 8.05 11.38
N TYR A 68 -2.82 7.54 10.67
CA TYR A 68 -1.62 6.97 11.26
C TYR A 68 -0.40 7.40 10.45
N TYR A 69 0.76 7.16 11.02
CA TYR A 69 2.03 7.55 10.43
C TYR A 69 2.94 6.35 10.30
N ILE A 70 3.79 6.36 9.29
CA ILE A 70 4.82 5.34 9.05
C ILE A 70 6.17 6.04 8.99
N ASP A 71 7.13 5.60 9.81
CA ASP A 71 8.50 6.10 9.76
C ASP A 71 9.34 5.40 8.67
N GLU A 72 10.61 5.81 8.54
CA GLU A 72 11.54 5.28 7.54
C GLU A 72 11.86 3.79 7.72
N SER A 73 11.66 3.24 8.92
CA SER A 73 11.83 1.82 9.21
C SER A 73 10.57 1.00 8.91
N GLY A 74 9.48 1.66 8.51
CA GLY A 74 8.18 1.03 8.28
C GLY A 74 7.35 0.86 9.55
N MET A 75 7.75 1.48 10.66
CA MET A 75 7.01 1.38 11.93
C MET A 75 5.82 2.32 11.96
N TRP A 76 4.68 1.79 12.40
CA TRP A 76 3.42 2.50 12.46
C TRP A 76 3.26 3.17 13.81
N TYR A 77 2.84 4.43 13.81
CA TYR A 77 2.58 5.17 15.04
C TYR A 77 1.40 6.12 14.90
N LEU A 78 0.82 6.48 16.03
CA LEU A 78 -0.17 7.55 16.15
C LEU A 78 0.53 8.75 16.78
N LEU A 79 0.22 9.97 16.31
CA LEU A 79 0.60 11.15 17.08
C LEU A 79 -0.33 11.27 18.30
N PRO A 80 0.20 11.60 19.49
CA PRO A 80 -0.61 11.90 20.67
C PRO A 80 -1.44 13.17 20.51
#